data_AF-A0A0R2CUC7-F1
#
_entry.id   AF-A0A0R2CUC7-F1
#
_cell.length_a   1.000
_cell.length_b   1.000
_cell.length_c   1.000
_cell.angle_alpha   90.00
_cell.angle_beta   90.00
_cell.angle_gamma   90.00
#
_symmetry.space_group_name_H-M   'P 1'
#
loop_
_entity.id
_entity.type
_entity.pdbx_description
1 polymer ?
#
loop_
_entity_poly.entity_id
_entity_poly.type
_entity_poly.pdbx_seq_one_letter_code
_entity_poly.pdbx_strand_id
1 'polypeptide(L)'
;MTNDVAFNRSNGVFNFVNDNDELAQRIKILLGTNLGEIPWDRTKGFDQNNIIRNGKQIHVIETAITEYLKKQLNTFVEVKVTSITHHDNRVTDMAIDINLKHQQVQKIQVIGGEANGNDQ
;
A
#
# COMPACT_ATOMS: atom_id res chain seq x y z
N MET A 1 -7.18 0.78 14.16
CA MET A 1 -8.12 0.25 13.16
C MET A 1 -9.21 1.28 12.94
N THR A 2 -9.29 1.91 11.77
CA THR A 2 -10.56 2.04 11.03
C THR A 2 -10.23 2.51 9.62
N ASN A 3 -10.41 1.63 8.65
CA ASN A 3 -10.46 1.96 7.22
C ASN A 3 -11.86 2.49 6.83
N ASP A 4 -12.67 2.94 7.81
CA ASP A 4 -14.07 3.30 7.59
C ASP A 4 -14.32 4.79 7.72
N VAL A 5 -15.27 5.25 6.91
CA VAL A 5 -16.03 6.48 7.13
C VAL A 5 -16.69 6.38 8.50
N ALA A 6 -16.22 7.18 9.46
CA ALA A 6 -16.75 7.17 10.82
C ALA A 6 -17.88 8.21 10.95
N PHE A 7 -19.11 7.75 11.17
CA PHE A 7 -20.21 8.66 11.47
C PHE A 7 -20.14 9.15 12.92
N ASN A 8 -20.00 10.47 13.11
CA ASN A 8 -20.00 11.08 14.42
C ASN A 8 -21.45 11.35 14.87
N ARG A 9 -21.94 10.53 15.80
CA ARG A 9 -23.30 10.62 16.33
C ARG A 9 -23.57 11.87 17.17
N SER A 10 -22.54 12.57 17.66
CA SER A 10 -22.73 13.74 18.53
C SER A 10 -22.95 15.03 17.75
N ASN A 11 -22.48 15.11 16.50
CA ASN A 11 -22.67 16.28 15.64
C ASN A 11 -23.31 15.97 14.28
N GLY A 12 -23.60 14.69 14.00
CA GLY A 12 -24.26 14.26 12.76
C GLY A 12 -23.37 14.35 11.51
N VAL A 13 -22.05 14.50 11.68
CA VAL A 13 -21.10 14.67 10.58
C VAL A 13 -20.33 13.37 10.32
N PHE A 14 -20.06 13.07 9.06
CA PHE A 14 -19.10 12.03 8.69
C PHE A 14 -17.68 12.55 8.92
N ASN A 15 -16.94 11.89 9.81
CA ASN A 15 -15.52 12.14 9.97
C ASN A 15 -14.79 11.57 8.76
N PHE A 16 -14.29 12.47 7.92
CA PHE A 16 -13.34 12.13 6.88
C PHE A 16 -11.97 11.92 7.51
N VAL A 17 -11.15 11.13 6.83
CA VAL A 17 -9.78 10.85 7.25
C VAL A 17 -8.95 12.13 7.10
N ASN A 18 -8.00 12.39 7.99
CA ASN A 18 -7.11 13.56 7.85
C ASN A 18 -6.26 13.43 6.57
N ASP A 19 -5.82 14.54 5.96
CA ASP A 19 -5.12 14.55 4.66
C ASP A 19 -3.91 13.59 4.56
N ASN A 20 -3.12 13.48 5.63
CA ASN A 20 -1.99 12.55 5.67
C ASN A 20 -2.46 11.08 5.68
N ASP A 21 -3.56 10.81 6.39
CA ASP A 21 -4.16 9.49 6.47
C ASP A 21 -4.90 9.13 5.17
N GLU A 22 -5.50 10.10 4.48
CA GLU A 22 -6.11 9.92 3.15
C GLU A 22 -5.05 9.51 2.11
N LEU A 23 -3.88 10.14 2.16
CA LEU A 23 -2.76 9.81 1.28
C LEU A 23 -2.18 8.42 1.58
N ALA A 24 -2.01 8.09 2.85
CA ALA A 24 -1.60 6.76 3.28
C ALA A 24 -2.60 5.69 2.79
N GLN A 25 -3.91 5.97 2.92
CA GLN A 25 -4.97 5.09 2.44
C GLN A 25 -4.95 4.96 0.91
N ARG A 26 -4.79 6.07 0.18
CA ARG A 26 -4.67 6.04 -1.27
C ARG A 26 -3.51 5.17 -1.72
N ILE A 27 -2.34 5.31 -1.08
CA ILE A 27 -1.17 4.46 -1.40
C ILE A 27 -1.45 2.99 -1.09
N LYS A 28 -2.08 2.68 0.05
CA LYS A 28 -2.48 1.31 0.39
C LYS A 28 -3.42 0.71 -0.65
N ILE A 29 -4.40 1.48 -1.12
CA ILE A 29 -5.31 1.03 -2.20
C ILE A 29 -4.52 0.81 -3.49
N LEU A 30 -3.69 1.77 -3.89
CA LEU A 30 -2.91 1.67 -5.12
C LEU A 30 -2.01 0.44 -5.16
N LEU A 31 -1.34 0.11 -4.06
CA LEU A 31 -0.43 -1.04 -3.95
C LEU A 31 -1.18 -2.35 -3.63
N GLY A 32 -2.33 -2.27 -2.97
CA GLY A 32 -3.16 -3.40 -2.60
C GLY A 32 -4.03 -3.93 -3.73
N THR A 33 -4.43 -3.08 -4.69
CA THR A 33 -5.19 -3.50 -5.87
C THR A 33 -4.28 -4.15 -6.92
N ASN A 34 -4.53 -5.41 -7.23
CA ASN A 34 -3.78 -6.17 -8.22
C ASN A 34 -4.09 -5.73 -9.64
N LEU A 35 -3.08 -5.85 -10.51
CA LEU A 35 -3.26 -5.67 -11.95
C LEU A 35 -4.35 -6.61 -12.48
N GLY A 36 -5.40 -6.05 -13.08
CA GLY A 36 -6.53 -6.81 -13.62
C GLY A 36 -7.68 -7.03 -12.63
N GLU A 37 -7.55 -6.58 -11.38
CA GLU A 37 -8.60 -6.73 -10.35
C GLU A 37 -9.81 -5.82 -10.61
N ILE A 38 -9.59 -4.65 -11.24
CA ILE A 38 -10.66 -3.69 -11.52
C ILE A 38 -11.49 -4.16 -12.72
N PRO A 39 -12.79 -4.50 -12.54
CA PRO A 39 -13.58 -5.16 -13.60
C PRO A 39 -13.78 -4.32 -14.85
N TRP A 40 -13.91 -3.00 -14.69
CA TRP A 40 -14.14 -2.05 -15.78
C TRP A 40 -12.86 -1.52 -16.43
N ASP A 41 -11.69 -1.73 -15.82
CA ASP A 41 -10.39 -1.36 -16.38
C ASP A 41 -9.29 -2.31 -15.88
N ARG A 42 -9.15 -3.43 -16.59
CA ARG A 42 -8.17 -4.47 -16.26
C ARG A 42 -6.72 -4.05 -16.53
N THR A 43 -6.48 -2.87 -17.09
CA THR A 43 -5.12 -2.35 -17.30
C THR A 43 -4.56 -1.65 -16.06
N LYS A 44 -5.38 -1.46 -15.03
CA LYS A 44 -5.03 -0.78 -13.78
C LYS A 44 -4.71 -1.79 -12.67
N GLY A 45 -3.95 -1.31 -11.70
CA GLY A 45 -3.48 -2.07 -10.55
C GLY A 45 -1.97 -2.28 -10.57
N PHE A 46 -1.46 -2.80 -9.47
CA PHE A 46 -0.05 -3.11 -9.26
C PHE A 46 0.20 -4.60 -9.49
N ASP A 47 1.26 -4.95 -10.22
CA ASP A 47 1.63 -6.35 -10.42
C ASP A 47 2.37 -6.90 -9.20
N GLN A 48 1.62 -7.39 -8.21
CA GLN A 48 2.18 -7.97 -6.99
C GLN A 48 2.92 -9.30 -7.27
N ASN A 49 2.59 -10.01 -8.35
CA ASN A 49 3.32 -11.24 -8.72
C ASN A 49 4.76 -10.94 -9.10
N ASN A 50 5.02 -9.79 -9.73
CA ASN A 50 6.38 -9.33 -10.02
C ASN A 50 7.20 -9.13 -8.73
N ILE A 51 6.57 -8.66 -7.66
CA ILE A 51 7.22 -8.47 -6.36
C ILE A 51 7.56 -9.81 -5.70
N ILE A 52 6.61 -10.75 -5.67
CA ILE A 52 6.80 -12.08 -5.10
C ILE A 52 7.92 -12.82 -5.84
N ARG A 53 7.95 -12.75 -7.18
CA ARG A 53 9.00 -13.38 -8.01
C ARG A 53 10.38 -12.79 -7.76
N ASN A 54 10.45 -11.49 -7.49
CA ASN A 54 11.70 -10.78 -7.22
C ASN A 54 12.01 -10.63 -5.72
N GLY A 55 11.36 -11.40 -4.83
CA GLY A 55 11.36 -11.21 -3.37
C GLY A 55 12.72 -11.01 -2.69
N LYS A 56 13.81 -11.49 -3.31
CA LYS A 56 15.20 -11.35 -2.79
C LYS A 56 15.95 -10.13 -3.33
N GLN A 57 15.39 -9.42 -4.30
CA GLN A 57 16.03 -8.31 -5.00
C GLN A 57 15.34 -6.99 -4.64
N ILE A 58 15.68 -6.45 -3.48
CA ILE A 58 15.07 -5.22 -2.94
C ILE A 58 15.08 -4.07 -3.95
N HIS A 59 16.19 -3.88 -4.68
CA HIS A 59 16.31 -2.83 -5.70
C HIS A 59 15.28 -2.97 -6.84
N VAL A 60 14.94 -4.21 -7.24
CA VAL A 60 13.92 -4.47 -8.26
C VAL A 60 12.53 -4.13 -7.73
N ILE A 61 12.26 -4.48 -6.48
CA ILE A 61 11.00 -4.17 -5.78
C ILE A 61 10.82 -2.65 -5.66
N GLU A 62 11.84 -1.94 -5.17
CA GLU A 62 11.82 -0.48 -5.06
C GLU A 62 11.62 0.20 -6.41
N THR A 63 12.28 -0.31 -7.46
CA THR A 63 12.10 0.18 -8.84
C THR A 63 10.66 -0.03 -9.32
N ALA A 64 10.09 -1.22 -9.12
CA ALA A 64 8.73 -1.53 -9.53
C ALA A 64 7.69 -0.64 -8.82
N ILE A 65 7.83 -0.47 -7.50
CA ILE A 65 6.95 0.41 -6.71
C ILE A 65 7.13 1.87 -7.14
N THR A 66 8.38 2.32 -7.35
CA THR A 66 8.70 3.67 -7.81
C THR A 66 8.05 3.98 -9.15
N GLU A 67 8.25 3.14 -10.15
CA GLU A 67 7.71 3.34 -11.49
C GLU A 67 6.18 3.33 -11.50
N TYR A 68 5.56 2.53 -10.63
CA TYR A 68 4.12 2.53 -10.47
C TYR A 68 3.61 3.80 -9.78
N LEU A 69 4.13 4.15 -8.61
CA LEU A 69 3.65 5.30 -7.83
C LEU A 69 3.93 6.63 -8.53
N LYS A 70 5.04 6.78 -9.26
CA LYS A 70 5.29 7.97 -10.10
C LYS A 70 4.20 8.21 -11.14
N LYS A 71 3.60 7.16 -11.69
CA LYS A 71 2.51 7.26 -12.68
C LYS A 71 1.17 7.64 -12.04
N GLN A 72 0.98 7.34 -10.76
CA GLN A 72 -0.28 7.56 -10.05
C GLN A 72 -0.29 8.83 -9.19
N LEU A 73 0.88 9.26 -8.71
CA LEU A 73 1.06 10.32 -7.73
C LEU A 73 2.11 11.33 -8.21
N ASN A 74 1.67 12.52 -8.60
CA ASN A 74 2.56 13.60 -9.06
C ASN A 74 3.53 14.12 -7.96
N THR A 75 3.19 13.87 -6.69
CA THR A 75 3.98 14.25 -5.52
C THR A 75 5.00 13.18 -5.11
N PHE A 76 5.00 12.00 -5.72
CA PHE A 76 5.92 10.94 -5.34
C PHE A 76 7.38 11.29 -5.65
N VAL A 77 8.29 10.98 -4.71
CA VAL A 77 9.73 11.18 -4.87
C VAL A 77 10.44 9.84 -4.92
N GLU A 78 10.38 9.08 -3.83
CA GLU A 78 11.08 7.81 -3.67
C GLU A 78 10.33 6.88 -2.70
N VAL A 79 10.67 5.60 -2.78
CA VAL A 79 10.28 4.57 -1.84
C VAL A 79 11.53 3.84 -1.40
N LYS A 80 11.58 3.48 -0.13
CA LYS A 80 12.62 2.62 0.44
C LYS A 80 11.96 1.44 1.12
N VAL A 81 12.38 0.25 0.78
CA VAL A 81 11.94 -0.96 1.48
C VAL A 81 12.74 -1.07 2.78
N THR A 82 12.03 -1.08 3.91
CA THR A 82 12.65 -1.15 5.24
C THR A 82 12.70 -2.58 5.78
N SER A 83 11.74 -3.42 5.41
CA SER A 83 11.77 -4.85 5.69
C SER A 83 10.97 -5.65 4.66
N ILE A 84 11.40 -6.90 4.46
CA ILE A 84 10.65 -7.94 3.76
C ILE A 84 10.73 -9.20 4.59
N THR A 85 9.57 -9.76 4.93
CA THR A 85 9.47 -11.05 5.63
C THR A 85 8.66 -12.01 4.76
N HIS A 86 9.24 -13.16 4.44
CA HIS A 86 8.54 -14.23 3.75
C HIS A 86 8.07 -15.26 4.77
N HIS A 87 6.81 -15.67 4.66
CA HIS A 87 6.21 -16.70 5.50
C HIS A 87 5.98 -17.99 4.71
N ASP A 88 5.81 -19.09 5.43
CA ASP A 88 5.68 -20.44 4.84
C ASP A 88 4.46 -20.62 3.92
N ASN A 89 3.45 -19.74 4.03
CA ASN A 89 2.19 -19.79 3.27
C ASN A 89 2.19 -18.91 2.01
N ARG A 90 3.36 -18.57 1.44
CA ARG A 90 3.48 -17.65 0.28
C ARG A 90 2.96 -16.23 0.59
N VAL A 91 2.86 -15.91 1.88
CA VAL A 91 2.55 -14.60 2.41
C VAL A 91 3.87 -13.84 2.50
N THR A 92 3.90 -12.60 2.03
CA THR A 92 5.07 -11.73 2.15
C THR A 92 4.62 -10.42 2.78
N ASP A 93 5.19 -10.11 3.95
CA ASP A 93 5.03 -8.81 4.57
C ASP A 93 6.12 -7.88 4.08
N MET A 94 5.71 -6.67 3.71
CA MET A 94 6.63 -5.62 3.29
C MET A 94 6.33 -4.33 4.04
N ALA A 95 7.37 -3.76 4.65
CA ALA A 95 7.35 -2.41 5.18
C ALA A 95 8.12 -1.48 4.25
N ILE A 96 7.52 -0.33 3.93
CA ILE A 96 8.12 0.68 3.07
C ILE A 96 8.02 2.06 3.72
N ASP A 97 9.06 2.86 3.52
CA ASP A 97 9.07 4.29 3.78
C ASP A 97 8.86 5.01 2.44
N ILE A 98 7.89 5.92 2.38
CA ILE A 98 7.59 6.70 1.17
C ILE A 98 7.86 8.17 1.43
N ASN A 99 8.57 8.78 0.49
CA ASN A 99 8.87 10.20 0.49
C ASN A 99 8.09 10.90 -0.62
N LEU A 100 7.41 12.00 -0.27
CA LEU A 100 6.58 12.79 -1.15
C LEU A 100 7.02 14.26 -1.09
N LYS A 101 6.89 14.98 -2.22
CA LYS A 101 7.25 16.40 -2.31
C LYS A 101 6.48 17.20 -1.27
N HIS A 102 7.22 17.98 -0.48
CA HIS A 102 6.69 18.90 0.53
C HIS A 102 5.87 18.26 1.65
N GLN A 103 6.05 16.96 1.95
CA GLN A 103 5.40 16.28 3.06
C GLN A 103 6.41 15.44 3.87
N GLN A 104 6.10 15.20 5.16
CA GLN A 104 6.92 14.31 5.99
C GLN A 104 6.85 12.86 5.49
N VAL A 105 7.94 12.12 5.66
CA VAL A 105 8.05 10.69 5.29
C VAL A 105 6.94 9.90 5.99
N GLN A 106 6.17 9.14 5.21
CA GLN A 106 5.11 8.28 5.74
C GLN A 106 5.57 6.82 5.74
N LYS A 107 5.40 6.16 6.90
CA LYS A 107 5.61 4.70 7.03
C LYS A 107 4.33 3.97 6.68
N ILE A 108 4.38 3.12 5.66
CA ILE A 108 3.21 2.36 5.20
C ILE A 108 3.54 0.87 5.25
N GLN A 109 2.70 0.11 5.95
CA GLN A 109 2.68 -1.34 5.86
C GLN A 109 1.71 -1.74 4.74
N VAL A 110 2.21 -2.49 3.77
CA VAL A 110 1.39 -3.09 2.70
C VAL A 110 1.30 -4.58 3.03
N ILE A 111 0.13 -4.99 3.53
CA ILE A 111 -0.14 -6.37 3.95
C ILE A 111 -0.42 -7.21 2.70
N GLY A 112 0.27 -8.34 2.55
CA GLY A 112 -0.15 -9.42 1.67
C GLY A 112 -0.75 -10.54 2.51
N GLY A 113 -1.98 -10.95 2.22
CA GLY A 113 -2.67 -12.08 2.87
C GLY A 113 -3.34 -11.74 4.21
N GLU A 114 -4.58 -12.20 4.39
CA GLU A 114 -5.24 -12.16 5.70
C GLU A 114 -4.34 -12.86 6.73
N ALA A 115 -3.95 -12.13 7.77
CA ALA A 115 -3.51 -12.78 9.00
C ALA A 115 -4.73 -13.53 9.52
N ASN A 116 -4.82 -14.82 9.23
CA ASN A 116 -5.77 -15.70 9.89
C ASN A 116 -5.58 -15.49 11.40
N GLY A 117 -6.60 -14.90 12.01
CA GLY A 117 -6.75 -14.94 13.45
C GLY A 117 -6.78 -16.40 13.88
N ASN A 118 -6.01 -16.67 14.93
CA ASN A 118 -6.05 -17.87 15.76
C ASN A 118 -5.62 -19.17 15.07
N ASP A 119 -4.43 -19.64 15.43
CA ASP A 119 -4.29 -21.01 15.91
C ASP A 119 -3.17 -21.09 16.97
N GLN A 120 -3.62 -21.40 18.19
CA GLN A 120 -2.93 -21.77 19.44
C GLN A 120 -2.57 -20.65 20.44
#